data_AF-X0SVK2-F1
#
_entry.id   AF-X0SVK2-F1
#
_cell.length_a   1.000
_cell.length_b   1.000
_cell.length_c   1.000
_cell.angle_alpha   90.00
_cell.angle_beta   90.00
_cell.angle_gamma   90.00
#
_symmetry.space_group_name_H-M   'P 1'
#
loop_
_entity.id
_entity.type
_entity.pdbx_description
1 polymer ?
#
loop_
_entity_poly.entity_id
_entity_poly.type
_entity_poly.pdbx_seq_one_letter_code
_entity_poly.pdbx_strand_id
1 'polypeptide(L)'
;MNLSGLLPLIEDMPSYRKLIKGLREERGVKRVVILDSARPYLLACLYHRLGLPMLVITARSERARQLHEEIPLWLGSDAPVKLFPEPDALPYERLSSDSYTVQQRLRVLSELSEGDRTPLVIASAHAVVRKTVPAASFASSCHILRKGSKVDLERMLAEWMELGYEMENTVDLPGTVSRRGGIIDIYPPNSDLPARIELSG
;
A
#
# COMPACT_ATOMS: atom_id res chain seq x y z
N MET A 1 13.00 -10.74 14.37
CA MET A 1 12.47 -11.28 15.65
C MET A 1 10.96 -11.37 15.49
N ASN A 2 10.34 -12.49 15.88
CA ASN A 2 8.89 -12.70 15.74
C ASN A 2 8.24 -12.82 17.12
N LEU A 3 7.32 -11.92 17.43
CA LEU A 3 6.61 -11.79 18.70
C LEU A 3 5.14 -12.24 18.61
N SER A 4 4.72 -12.85 17.50
CA SER A 4 3.32 -13.24 17.28
C SER A 4 2.77 -14.21 18.34
N GLY A 5 3.65 -15.03 18.94
CA GLY A 5 3.28 -15.93 20.04
C GLY A 5 2.80 -15.21 21.31
N LEU A 6 3.05 -13.90 21.45
CA LEU A 6 2.61 -13.10 22.58
C LEU A 6 1.21 -12.49 22.39
N LEU A 7 0.68 -12.45 21.16
CA LEU A 7 -0.63 -11.86 20.86
C LEU A 7 -1.77 -12.42 21.74
N PRO A 8 -1.84 -13.73 22.06
CA PRO A 8 -2.93 -14.26 22.88
C PRO A 8 -2.98 -13.69 24.30
N LEU A 9 -1.87 -13.15 24.83
CA LEU A 9 -1.81 -12.66 26.22
C LEU A 9 -2.74 -11.47 26.46
N ILE A 10 -3.08 -10.69 25.42
CA ILE A 10 -4.02 -9.56 25.56
C ILE A 10 -5.45 -10.03 25.85
N GLU A 11 -5.80 -11.27 25.48
CA GLU A 11 -7.16 -11.81 25.64
C GLU A 11 -7.53 -11.99 27.11
N ASP A 12 -6.56 -12.04 28.03
CA ASP A 12 -6.84 -12.09 29.48
C ASP A 12 -7.25 -10.74 30.07
N MET A 13 -7.04 -9.63 29.35
CA MET A 13 -7.42 -8.31 29.81
C MET A 13 -8.93 -8.05 29.63
N PRO A 14 -9.70 -7.79 30.72
CA PRO A 14 -11.13 -7.49 30.60
C PRO A 14 -11.42 -6.25 29.75
N SER A 15 -10.54 -5.26 29.79
CA SER A 15 -10.62 -4.03 28.99
C SER A 15 -10.52 -4.31 27.49
N TYR A 16 -9.65 -5.23 27.08
CA TYR A 16 -9.51 -5.65 25.69
C TYR A 16 -10.75 -6.40 25.19
N ARG A 17 -11.26 -7.36 25.96
CA ARG A 17 -12.52 -8.06 25.61
C ARG A 17 -13.68 -7.09 25.44
N LYS A 18 -13.81 -6.11 26.34
CA LYS A 18 -14.82 -5.06 26.25
C LYS A 18 -14.64 -4.20 24.99
N LEU A 19 -13.40 -3.87 24.63
CA LEU A 19 -13.09 -3.13 23.40
C LEU A 19 -13.50 -3.92 22.16
N ILE A 20 -13.10 -5.19 22.04
CA ILE A 20 -13.46 -6.05 20.89
C ILE A 20 -14.98 -6.20 20.77
N LYS A 21 -15.68 -6.46 21.89
CA LYS A 21 -17.14 -6.54 21.91
C LYS A 21 -17.77 -5.24 21.41
N GLY A 22 -17.32 -4.11 21.95
CA GLY A 22 -17.81 -2.78 21.57
C GLY A 22 -17.52 -2.41 20.11
N LEU A 23 -16.42 -2.87 19.53
CA LEU A 23 -16.10 -2.64 18.11
C LEU A 23 -16.96 -3.50 17.16
N ARG A 24 -17.44 -4.67 17.61
CA ARG A 24 -18.30 -5.57 16.81
C ARG A 24 -19.78 -5.17 16.85
N GLU A 25 -20.26 -4.75 18.02
CA GLU A 25 -21.68 -4.49 18.25
C GLU A 25 -22.10 -3.07 17.86
N GLU A 26 -21.21 -2.09 17.99
CA GLU A 26 -21.54 -0.68 17.82
C GLU A 26 -20.57 0.01 16.86
N ARG A 27 -21.12 0.58 15.77
CA ARG A 27 -20.35 1.54 14.97
C ARG A 27 -20.17 2.83 15.77
N GLY A 28 -18.93 3.19 16.08
CA GLY A 28 -18.66 4.42 16.80
C GLY A 28 -17.20 4.58 17.21
N VAL A 29 -16.89 5.75 17.77
CA VAL A 29 -15.55 6.06 18.27
C VAL A 29 -15.37 5.41 19.64
N LYS A 30 -14.35 4.56 19.76
CA LYS A 30 -13.90 4.01 21.04
C LYS A 30 -12.59 4.68 21.44
N ARG A 31 -12.50 5.16 22.67
CA ARG A 31 -11.28 5.76 23.22
C ARG A 31 -10.57 4.75 24.10
N VAL A 32 -9.26 4.63 23.91
CA VAL A 32 -8.41 3.70 24.65
C VAL A 32 -7.19 4.47 25.14
N VAL A 33 -6.79 4.23 26.38
CA VAL A 33 -5.57 4.79 26.98
C VAL A 33 -4.59 3.66 27.18
N ILE A 34 -3.41 3.76 26.57
CA ILE A 34 -2.32 2.79 26.64
C ILE A 34 -0.98 3.50 26.62
N LEU A 35 0.05 2.80 27.10
CA LEU A 35 1.44 3.23 26.94
C LEU A 35 1.82 3.28 25.45
N ASP A 36 2.69 4.22 25.10
CA ASP A 36 3.15 4.42 23.72
C ASP A 36 3.79 3.17 23.13
N SER A 37 4.60 2.45 23.92
CA SER A 37 5.25 1.19 23.55
C SER A 37 4.27 0.02 23.35
N ALA A 38 3.07 0.10 23.94
CA ALA A 38 2.03 -0.92 23.78
C ALA A 38 1.16 -0.71 22.53
N ARG A 39 1.28 0.42 21.83
CA ARG A 39 0.53 0.72 20.61
C ARG A 39 0.73 -0.31 19.49
N PRO A 40 1.96 -0.65 19.05
CA PRO A 40 2.14 -1.62 17.98
C PRO A 40 1.58 -3.00 18.36
N TYR A 41 1.73 -3.40 19.63
CA TYR A 41 1.15 -4.64 20.15
C TYR A 41 -0.38 -4.64 20.08
N LEU A 42 -1.03 -3.58 20.58
CA LEU A 42 -2.49 -3.46 20.54
C LEU A 42 -3.00 -3.46 19.09
N LEU A 43 -2.36 -2.70 18.19
CA LEU A 43 -2.75 -2.62 16.79
C LEU A 43 -2.64 -4.00 16.10
N ALA A 44 -1.55 -4.72 16.34
CA ALA A 44 -1.37 -6.08 15.84
C ALA A 44 -2.45 -7.03 16.38
N CYS A 45 -2.76 -6.97 17.69
CA CYS A 45 -3.82 -7.76 18.29
C CYS A 45 -5.20 -7.44 17.69
N LEU A 46 -5.52 -6.16 17.49
CA LEU A 46 -6.78 -5.73 16.88
C LEU A 46 -6.88 -6.23 15.43
N TYR A 47 -5.81 -6.11 14.64
CA TYR A 47 -5.78 -6.57 13.26
C TYR A 47 -5.95 -8.08 13.17
N HIS A 48 -5.18 -8.84 13.96
CA HIS A 48 -5.28 -10.29 14.02
C HIS A 48 -6.67 -10.77 14.46
N ARG A 49 -7.27 -10.12 15.47
CA ARG A 49 -8.55 -10.54 16.05
C ARG A 49 -9.77 -10.14 15.23
N LEU A 50 -9.72 -8.98 14.57
CA LEU A 50 -10.83 -8.48 13.76
C LEU A 50 -10.82 -9.06 12.36
N GLY A 51 -9.64 -9.27 11.76
CA GLY A 51 -9.53 -9.77 10.39
C GLY A 51 -10.12 -8.81 9.35
N LEU A 52 -10.22 -7.52 9.69
CA LEU A 52 -10.80 -6.47 8.85
C LEU A 52 -9.73 -5.50 8.33
N PRO A 53 -9.96 -4.85 7.17
CA PRO A 53 -9.10 -3.78 6.68
C PRO A 53 -8.88 -2.72 7.76
N MET A 54 -7.63 -2.31 7.98
CA MET A 54 -7.26 -1.36 9.02
C MET A 54 -6.47 -0.19 8.45
N LEU A 55 -6.91 1.03 8.75
CA LEU A 55 -6.16 2.26 8.52
C LEU A 55 -5.74 2.86 9.86
N VAL A 56 -4.43 2.92 10.11
CA VAL A 56 -3.84 3.54 11.30
C VAL A 56 -3.40 4.95 10.92
N ILE A 57 -4.00 5.96 11.55
CA ILE A 57 -3.66 7.36 11.32
C ILE A 57 -2.86 7.90 12.50
N THR A 58 -1.67 8.43 12.22
CA THR A 58 -0.83 9.14 13.20
C THR A 58 -0.88 10.65 12.98
N ALA A 59 -0.47 11.43 13.99
CA ALA A 59 -0.36 12.87 13.83
C ALA A 59 0.82 13.30 12.93
N ARG A 60 1.92 12.51 12.89
CA ARG A 60 3.17 12.83 12.18
C ARG A 60 3.72 11.63 11.43
N SER A 61 4.43 11.88 10.32
CA SER A 61 5.03 10.85 9.47
C SER A 61 6.08 9.99 10.20
N GLU A 62 6.84 10.57 11.14
CA GLU A 62 7.85 9.82 11.90
C GLU A 62 7.20 8.70 12.71
N ARG A 63 6.05 8.97 13.35
CA ARG A 63 5.35 7.94 14.11
C ARG A 63 4.71 6.89 13.20
N ALA A 64 4.27 7.28 12.00
CA ALA A 64 3.75 6.33 11.00
C ALA A 64 4.86 5.36 10.57
N ARG A 65 6.07 5.89 10.25
CA ARG A 65 7.25 5.09 9.92
C ARG A 65 7.65 4.15 11.07
N GLN A 66 7.72 4.66 12.30
CA GLN A 66 8.01 3.81 13.46
C GLN A 66 7.02 2.66 13.61
N LEU A 67 5.71 2.92 13.49
CA LEU A 67 4.70 1.86 13.57
C LEU A 67 4.80 0.86 12.41
N HIS A 68 5.18 1.32 11.21
CA HIS A 68 5.38 0.45 10.04
C HIS A 68 6.53 -0.54 10.24
N GLU A 69 7.58 -0.13 10.96
CA GLU A 69 8.69 -1.02 11.36
C GLU A 69 8.35 -1.90 12.59
N GLU A 70 7.59 -1.37 13.55
CA GLU A 70 7.27 -2.06 14.82
C GLU A 70 6.22 -3.17 14.65
N ILE A 71 5.17 -2.95 13.86
CA ILE A 71 4.02 -3.87 13.75
C ILE A 71 4.38 -5.24 13.13
N PRO A 72 5.21 -5.34 12.07
CA PRO A 72 5.64 -6.62 11.51
C PRO A 72 6.34 -7.54 12.52
N LEU A 73 7.01 -6.99 13.54
CA LEU A 73 7.60 -7.78 14.62
C LEU A 73 6.54 -8.59 15.38
N TRP A 74 5.31 -8.11 15.45
CA TRP A 74 4.18 -8.75 16.14
C TRP A 74 3.34 -9.65 15.24
N LEU A 75 3.21 -9.32 13.95
CA LEU A 75 2.40 -10.07 13.00
C LEU A 75 3.18 -11.14 12.22
N GLY A 76 4.52 -11.08 12.25
CA GLY A 76 5.40 -11.86 11.39
C GLY A 76 5.84 -11.09 10.14
N SER A 77 6.91 -11.53 9.51
CA SER A 77 7.53 -10.86 8.34
C SER A 77 6.62 -10.75 7.13
N ASP A 78 5.67 -11.68 6.99
CA ASP A 78 4.79 -11.75 5.81
C ASP A 78 3.50 -10.94 5.97
N ALA A 79 3.37 -10.20 7.06
CA ALA A 79 2.20 -9.38 7.34
C ALA A 79 2.06 -8.28 6.28
N PRO A 80 0.85 -8.06 5.72
CA PRO A 80 0.62 -7.07 4.66
C PRO A 80 0.50 -5.66 5.24
N VAL A 81 1.57 -5.19 5.90
CA VAL A 81 1.67 -3.89 6.55
C VAL A 81 2.29 -2.88 5.58
N LYS A 82 1.56 -1.81 5.29
CA LYS A 82 1.94 -0.81 4.29
C LYS A 82 1.99 0.58 4.88
N LEU A 83 2.99 1.36 4.46
CA LEU A 83 3.10 2.77 4.77
C LEU A 83 2.57 3.58 3.59
N PHE A 84 1.59 4.45 3.83
CA PHE A 84 1.11 5.42 2.85
C PHE A 84 1.79 6.78 3.12
N PRO A 85 2.80 7.16 2.31
CA PRO A 85 3.65 8.30 2.65
C PRO A 85 2.97 9.65 2.38
N GLU A 86 3.42 10.66 3.13
CA GLU A 86 3.16 12.06 2.87
C GLU A 86 3.92 12.48 1.60
N PRO A 87 3.28 13.21 0.66
CA PRO A 87 4.03 13.84 -0.42
C PRO A 87 4.87 15.02 0.10
N ASP A 88 6.09 15.18 -0.40
CA ASP A 88 7.02 16.23 0.06
C ASP A 88 6.52 17.65 -0.19
N ALA A 89 5.82 17.86 -1.30
CA ALA A 89 5.28 19.17 -1.65
C ALA A 89 4.10 19.53 -0.74
N LEU A 90 4.05 20.74 -0.20
CA LEU A 90 2.86 21.23 0.48
C LEU A 90 1.68 21.37 -0.49
N PRO A 91 0.43 21.41 0.00
CA PRO A 91 -0.71 21.71 -0.86
C PRO A 91 -0.49 23.02 -1.63
N TYR A 92 -0.70 22.97 -2.95
CA TYR A 92 -0.53 24.11 -3.87
C TYR A 92 0.90 24.57 -4.12
N GLU A 93 1.90 23.87 -3.55
CA GLU A 93 3.31 24.11 -3.85
C GLU A 93 3.70 23.41 -5.16
N ARG A 94 4.40 24.15 -6.03
CA ARG A 94 4.89 23.64 -7.32
C ARG A 94 6.29 23.03 -7.18
N LEU A 95 6.42 22.05 -6.31
CA LEU A 95 7.58 21.17 -6.30
C LEU A 95 7.23 19.88 -7.04
N SER A 96 8.16 19.38 -7.86
CA SER A 96 8.04 18.03 -8.42
C SER A 96 7.98 17.05 -7.25
N SER A 97 6.94 16.22 -7.24
CA SER A 97 6.84 15.17 -6.22
C SER A 97 7.98 14.17 -6.43
N ASP A 98 8.61 13.76 -5.34
CA ASP A 98 9.60 12.69 -5.35
C ASP A 98 9.00 11.43 -6.00
N SER A 99 9.69 10.91 -7.03
CA SER A 99 9.24 9.76 -7.82
C SER A 99 9.09 8.52 -6.94
N TYR A 100 9.94 8.37 -5.92
CA TYR A 100 9.84 7.29 -4.95
C TYR A 100 8.55 7.39 -4.12
N THR A 101 8.21 8.57 -3.61
CA THR A 101 6.96 8.79 -2.87
C THR A 101 5.72 8.54 -3.73
N VAL A 102 5.72 8.99 -5.00
CA VAL A 102 4.63 8.70 -5.94
C VAL A 102 4.49 7.19 -6.14
N GLN A 103 5.60 6.49 -6.38
CA GLN A 103 5.62 5.04 -6.57
C GLN A 103 5.06 4.30 -5.34
N GLN A 104 5.52 4.62 -4.14
CA GLN A 104 5.03 3.98 -2.91
C GLN A 104 3.53 4.17 -2.73
N ARG A 105 2.99 5.36 -3.05
CA ARG A 105 1.55 5.61 -3.00
C ARG A 105 0.79 4.76 -4.02
N LEU A 106 1.27 4.69 -5.26
CA LEU A 106 0.67 3.84 -6.30
C LEU A 106 0.67 2.36 -5.89
N ARG A 107 1.75 1.90 -5.24
CA ARG A 107 1.85 0.54 -4.74
C ARG A 107 0.77 0.21 -3.71
N VAL A 108 0.57 1.09 -2.72
CA VAL A 108 -0.50 0.92 -1.72
C VAL A 108 -1.88 0.95 -2.38
N LEU A 109 -2.11 1.87 -3.32
CA LEU A 109 -3.41 1.95 -4.02
C LEU A 109 -3.68 0.72 -4.90
N SER A 110 -2.66 0.14 -5.54
CA SER A 110 -2.77 -1.12 -6.31
C SER A 110 -3.26 -2.25 -5.41
N GLU A 111 -2.59 -2.47 -4.27
CA GLU A 111 -2.98 -3.54 -3.34
C GLU A 111 -4.38 -3.34 -2.77
N LEU A 112 -4.75 -2.09 -2.46
CA LEU A 112 -6.11 -1.76 -2.02
C LEU A 112 -7.16 -2.02 -3.11
N SER A 113 -6.80 -1.89 -4.38
CA SER A 113 -7.69 -2.11 -5.53
C SER A 113 -7.85 -3.59 -5.89
N GLU A 114 -6.82 -4.41 -5.67
CA GLU A 114 -6.83 -5.84 -6.00
C GLU A 114 -7.68 -6.66 -5.01
N GLY A 115 -7.62 -6.33 -3.71
CA GLY A 115 -8.49 -6.93 -2.68
C GLY A 115 -8.08 -8.33 -2.21
N ASP A 116 -6.91 -8.84 -2.61
CA ASP A 116 -6.46 -10.22 -2.31
C ASP A 116 -6.11 -10.47 -0.85
N ARG A 117 -5.85 -9.42 -0.05
CA ARG A 117 -5.49 -9.52 1.37
C ARG A 117 -6.22 -8.46 2.18
N THR A 118 -6.48 -8.75 3.45
CA THR A 118 -6.97 -7.76 4.41
C THR A 118 -5.87 -6.72 4.67
N PRO A 119 -5.96 -5.47 4.18
CA PRO A 119 -4.84 -4.54 4.23
C PRO A 119 -4.68 -3.93 5.62
N LEU A 120 -3.42 -3.71 6.05
CA LEU A 120 -3.09 -2.83 7.17
C LEU A 120 -2.26 -1.67 6.64
N VAL A 121 -2.88 -0.50 6.53
CA VAL A 121 -2.24 0.72 6.03
C VAL A 121 -1.98 1.67 7.19
N ILE A 122 -0.77 2.20 7.24
CA ILE A 122 -0.34 3.19 8.23
C ILE A 122 -0.05 4.48 7.48
N ALA A 123 -0.61 5.58 7.97
CA ALA A 123 -0.47 6.88 7.35
C ALA A 123 -0.45 7.96 8.43
N SER A 124 0.05 9.14 8.09
CA SER A 124 -0.19 10.31 8.91
C SER A 124 -1.49 11.02 8.50
N ALA A 125 -1.95 11.94 9.34
CA ALA A 125 -3.07 12.82 9.01
C ALA A 125 -2.82 13.60 7.70
N HIS A 126 -1.60 14.12 7.51
CA HIS A 126 -1.22 14.84 6.29
C HIS A 126 -1.28 13.97 5.03
N ALA A 127 -0.84 12.70 5.12
CA ALA A 127 -0.86 11.78 3.99
C ALA A 127 -2.29 11.47 3.51
N VAL A 128 -3.23 11.36 4.45
CA VAL A 128 -4.64 10.99 4.19
C VAL A 128 -5.49 12.18 3.71
N VAL A 129 -5.23 13.39 4.21
CA VAL A 129 -6.00 14.59 3.82
C VAL A 129 -5.76 14.97 2.35
N ARG A 130 -4.61 14.61 1.78
CA ARG A 130 -4.31 14.87 0.37
C ARG A 130 -5.15 13.98 -0.54
N LYS A 131 -6.01 14.61 -1.35
CA LYS A 131 -6.82 13.93 -2.37
C LYS A 131 -5.93 13.11 -3.31
N THR A 132 -6.45 11.96 -3.74
CA THR A 132 -5.83 11.08 -4.73
C THR A 132 -6.84 10.71 -5.80
N VAL A 133 -6.42 9.93 -6.80
CA VAL A 133 -7.26 9.47 -7.90
C VAL A 133 -8.47 8.71 -7.36
N PRO A 134 -9.70 8.94 -7.88
CA PRO A 134 -10.87 8.15 -7.50
C PRO A 134 -10.63 6.65 -7.74
N ALA A 135 -11.09 5.80 -6.82
CA ALA A 135 -10.85 4.35 -6.90
C ALA A 135 -11.29 3.73 -8.24
N ALA A 136 -12.45 4.14 -8.77
CA ALA A 136 -12.94 3.65 -10.06
C ALA A 136 -12.03 4.05 -11.22
N SER A 137 -11.55 5.30 -11.24
CA SER A 137 -10.61 5.79 -12.25
C SER A 137 -9.28 5.05 -12.16
N PHE A 138 -8.76 4.86 -10.94
CA PHE A 138 -7.53 4.11 -10.71
C PHE A 138 -7.65 2.67 -11.22
N ALA A 139 -8.71 1.95 -10.84
CA ALA A 139 -8.95 0.58 -11.26
C ALA A 139 -9.11 0.46 -12.79
N SER A 140 -9.77 1.42 -13.44
CA SER A 140 -9.90 1.43 -14.91
C SER A 140 -8.59 1.70 -15.65
N SER A 141 -7.62 2.32 -14.98
CA SER A 141 -6.27 2.57 -15.53
C SER A 141 -5.30 1.41 -15.29
N CYS A 142 -5.69 0.37 -14.55
CA CYS A 142 -4.86 -0.80 -14.33
C CYS A 142 -4.92 -1.76 -15.53
N HIS A 143 -3.77 -2.15 -16.06
CA HIS A 143 -3.66 -3.13 -17.15
C HIS A 143 -3.19 -4.48 -16.59
N ILE A 144 -3.97 -5.54 -16.83
CA ILE A 144 -3.61 -6.90 -16.45
C ILE A 144 -3.19 -7.67 -17.71
N LEU A 145 -1.91 -8.01 -17.81
CA LEU A 145 -1.37 -8.86 -18.86
C LEU A 145 -1.14 -10.28 -18.32
N ARG A 146 -1.53 -11.28 -19.12
CA ARG A 146 -1.32 -12.69 -18.81
C ARG A 146 -0.69 -13.39 -20.01
N LYS A 147 0.00 -14.50 -19.77
CA LYS A 147 0.49 -15.35 -20.85
C LYS A 147 -0.69 -15.77 -21.74
N GLY A 148 -0.56 -15.58 -23.05
CA GLY A 148 -1.61 -15.86 -24.02
C GLY A 148 -2.59 -14.71 -24.27
N SER A 149 -2.46 -13.56 -23.58
CA SER A 149 -3.21 -12.35 -23.92
C SER A 149 -2.89 -11.91 -25.35
N LYS A 150 -3.93 -11.58 -26.12
CA LYS A 150 -3.80 -10.88 -27.40
C LYS A 150 -3.78 -9.38 -27.12
N VAL A 151 -2.75 -8.69 -27.58
CA VAL A 151 -2.58 -7.25 -27.36
C VAL A 151 -2.34 -6.55 -28.69
N ASP A 152 -2.89 -5.35 -28.84
CA ASP A 152 -2.45 -4.39 -29.85
C ASP A 152 -1.27 -3.63 -29.27
N LEU A 153 -0.08 -3.89 -29.80
CA LEU A 153 1.18 -3.36 -29.27
C LEU A 153 1.22 -1.83 -29.29
N GLU A 154 0.87 -1.22 -30.42
CA GLU A 154 0.97 0.23 -30.57
C GLU A 154 -0.03 0.94 -29.67
N ARG A 155 -1.26 0.40 -29.59
CA ARG A 155 -2.28 0.93 -28.69
C ARG A 155 -1.88 0.81 -27.23
N MET A 156 -1.37 -0.35 -26.81
CA MET A 156 -0.96 -0.58 -25.42
C MET A 156 0.18 0.37 -25.00
N LEU A 157 1.17 0.58 -25.88
CA LEU A 157 2.26 1.52 -25.61
C LEU A 157 1.75 2.97 -25.54
N ALA A 158 0.82 3.35 -26.41
CA ALA A 158 0.18 4.67 -26.35
C ALA A 158 -0.56 4.89 -25.02
N GLU A 159 -1.35 3.90 -24.59
CA GLU A 159 -2.07 3.93 -23.30
C GLU A 159 -1.08 4.05 -22.11
N TRP A 160 0.06 3.33 -22.14
CA TRP A 160 1.08 3.47 -21.10
C TRP A 160 1.77 4.83 -21.09
N MET A 161 2.07 5.41 -22.26
CA MET A 161 2.62 6.77 -22.33
C MET A 161 1.62 7.80 -21.78
N GLU A 162 0.31 7.63 -22.04
CA GLU A 162 -0.74 8.48 -21.46
C GLU A 162 -0.84 8.35 -19.93
N LEU A 163 -0.53 7.16 -19.38
CA LEU A 163 -0.42 6.94 -17.94
C LEU A 163 0.86 7.53 -17.32
N GLY A 164 1.77 8.06 -18.15
CA GLY A 164 3.02 8.68 -17.73
C GLY A 164 4.22 7.74 -17.70
N TYR A 165 4.16 6.59 -18.38
CA TYR A 165 5.36 5.79 -18.60
C TYR A 165 6.30 6.47 -19.59
N GLU A 166 7.60 6.41 -19.30
CA GLU A 166 8.64 6.98 -20.16
C GLU A 166 9.28 5.89 -21.03
N MET A 167 9.40 6.17 -22.33
CA MET A 167 10.08 5.28 -23.28
C MET A 167 11.59 5.48 -23.19
N GLU A 168 12.29 4.45 -22.75
CA GLU A 168 13.74 4.44 -22.54
C GLU A 168 14.43 3.35 -23.35
N ASN A 169 15.75 3.47 -23.51
CA ASN A 169 16.55 2.42 -24.15
C ASN A 169 16.72 1.18 -23.26
N THR A 170 16.78 1.39 -21.95
CA THR A 170 16.95 0.38 -20.91
C THR A 170 16.01 0.70 -19.76
N VAL A 171 15.37 -0.33 -19.22
CA VAL A 171 14.41 -0.22 -18.11
C VAL A 171 15.14 -0.41 -16.79
N ASP A 172 15.50 0.71 -16.16
CA ASP A 172 16.23 0.72 -14.88
C ASP A 172 15.36 1.23 -13.72
N LEU A 173 14.36 2.08 -14.02
CA LEU A 173 13.52 2.73 -13.01
C LEU A 173 12.04 2.38 -13.16
N PRO A 174 11.28 2.28 -12.05
CA PRO A 174 9.83 2.19 -12.09
C PRO A 174 9.20 3.31 -12.91
N GLY A 175 8.19 2.97 -13.72
CA GLY A 175 7.56 3.92 -14.65
C GLY A 175 8.27 4.03 -16.01
N THR A 176 9.28 3.21 -16.28
CA THR A 176 9.94 3.16 -17.60
C THR A 176 9.54 1.91 -18.39
N VAL A 177 9.58 2.04 -19.71
CA VAL A 177 9.31 0.98 -20.67
C VAL A 177 10.32 1.06 -21.83
N SER A 178 10.74 -0.09 -22.35
CA SER A 178 11.55 -0.16 -23.57
C SER A 178 10.97 -1.16 -24.55
N ARG A 179 11.21 -0.94 -25.84
CA ARG A 179 10.76 -1.83 -26.91
C ARG A 179 11.89 -2.18 -27.84
N ARG A 180 12.04 -3.48 -28.13
CA ARG A 180 13.01 -4.02 -29.09
C ARG A 180 12.32 -5.06 -29.97
N GLY A 181 11.78 -4.62 -31.10
CA GLY A 181 10.97 -5.48 -31.98
C GLY A 181 9.70 -5.94 -31.26
N GLY A 182 9.57 -7.27 -31.07
CA GLY A 182 8.47 -7.91 -30.33
C GLY A 182 8.73 -8.10 -28.83
N ILE A 183 9.86 -7.61 -28.31
CA ILE A 183 10.18 -7.67 -26.88
C ILE A 183 9.91 -6.31 -26.24
N ILE A 184 9.23 -6.34 -25.10
CA ILE A 184 8.98 -5.16 -24.28
C ILE A 184 9.52 -5.42 -22.89
N ASP A 185 10.35 -4.52 -22.38
CA ASP A 185 10.66 -4.47 -20.95
C ASP A 185 9.83 -3.36 -20.33
N ILE A 186 9.24 -3.60 -19.16
CA ILE A 186 8.46 -2.61 -18.43
C ILE A 186 8.77 -2.72 -16.94
N TYR A 187 8.82 -1.60 -16.24
CA TYR A 187 8.91 -1.59 -14.77
C TYR A 187 7.65 -0.97 -14.18
N PRO A 188 6.63 -1.79 -13.83
CA PRO A 188 5.42 -1.30 -13.20
C PRO A 188 5.70 -0.70 -11.81
N PRO A 189 5.08 0.44 -11.45
CA PRO A 189 5.34 1.09 -10.16
C PRO A 189 4.86 0.26 -8.95
N ASN A 190 3.95 -0.69 -9.16
CA ASN A 190 3.44 -1.60 -8.13
C ASN A 190 4.28 -2.89 -7.97
N SER A 191 5.28 -3.13 -8.82
CA SER A 191 6.14 -4.32 -8.79
C SER A 191 7.48 -4.05 -8.10
N ASP A 192 8.06 -5.08 -7.47
CA ASP A 192 9.43 -5.01 -6.94
C ASP A 192 10.50 -5.23 -8.02
N LEU A 193 10.10 -5.77 -9.18
CA LEU A 193 11.00 -6.10 -10.29
C LEU A 193 10.39 -5.72 -11.64
N PRO A 194 11.21 -5.35 -12.64
CA PRO A 194 10.74 -5.19 -14.01
C PRO A 194 10.31 -6.53 -14.61
N ALA A 195 9.46 -6.46 -15.62
CA ALA A 195 8.97 -7.61 -16.38
C ALA A 195 9.37 -7.49 -17.85
N ARG A 196 9.73 -8.62 -18.45
CA ARG A 196 9.91 -8.78 -19.89
C ARG A 196 8.70 -9.48 -20.50
N ILE A 197 8.12 -8.87 -21.51
CA ILE A 197 6.99 -9.38 -22.28
C ILE A 197 7.52 -9.71 -23.68
N GLU A 198 7.43 -10.99 -24.05
CA GLU A 198 7.76 -11.46 -25.40
C GLU A 198 6.49 -11.68 -26.18
N LEU A 199 6.32 -10.93 -27.27
CA LEU A 199 5.21 -11.08 -28.18
C LEU A 199 5.59 -11.99 -29.34
N SER A 200 4.68 -12.90 -29.68
CA SER A 200 4.75 -13.74 -30.88
C SER A 200 3.51 -13.46 -31.71
N GLY A 201 3.70 -13.09 -32.98
CA GLY A 201 2.63 -12.80 -33.94
C GLY A 201 1.94 -14.05 -34.45
#